data_AF-A0A519D7H8-F1
#
_entry.id   AF-A0A519D7H8-F1
#
_cell.length_a   1.000
_cell.length_b   1.000
_cell.length_c   1.000
_cell.angle_alpha   90.00
_cell.angle_beta   90.00
_cell.angle_gamma   90.00
#
_symmetry.space_group_name_H-M   'P 1'
#
loop_
_entity.id
_entity.type
_entity.pdbx_description
1 polymer ?
#
loop_
_entity_poly.entity_id
_entity_poly.type
_entity_poly.pdbx_seq_one_letter_code
_entity_poly.pdbx_strand_id
1 'polypeptide(L)'
;MVPHLFYGLFLWGNMLLQKIGETVTKKPLAIVVGVNVITILMVAQLALNPQDGTVSQSSFLPDNEAISALEDIGDKFVTEYPVDILVYSNNNDILTSDAFVEILEIEIALIENELVANNSLTSSNPSTDIVAIPNYLAPFVEGDASDLPQLKDIYADKTDHRQRKSFTCWSRNQHPWRI
;
A
#
# COMPACT_ATOMS: atom_id res chain seq x y z
N MET A 1 -56.44 -6.09 -16.61
CA MET A 1 -56.42 -7.37 -17.36
C MET A 1 -55.01 -7.96 -17.32
N VAL A 2 -54.53 -8.35 -16.13
CA VAL A 2 -53.18 -8.89 -15.84
C VAL A 2 -53.17 -10.08 -14.82
N PRO A 3 -54.29 -10.64 -14.29
CA PRO A 3 -54.16 -11.78 -13.35
C PRO A 3 -53.66 -13.08 -14.01
N HIS A 4 -54.10 -13.39 -15.23
CA HIS A 4 -53.93 -14.73 -15.82
C HIS A 4 -52.46 -15.08 -16.17
N LEU A 5 -51.64 -14.09 -16.51
CA LEU A 5 -50.21 -14.30 -16.81
C LEU A 5 -49.40 -14.64 -15.56
N PHE A 6 -49.73 -14.04 -14.41
CA PHE A 6 -49.07 -14.31 -13.13
C PHE A 6 -49.37 -15.71 -12.61
N TYR A 7 -50.63 -16.16 -12.71
CA TYR A 7 -51.01 -17.52 -12.32
C TYR A 7 -50.42 -18.60 -13.25
N GLY A 8 -50.31 -18.33 -14.55
CA GLY A 8 -49.67 -19.24 -15.51
C GLY A 8 -48.18 -19.46 -15.22
N LEU A 9 -47.44 -18.38 -14.95
CA LEU A 9 -46.02 -18.43 -14.58
C LEU A 9 -45.79 -19.11 -13.24
N PHE A 10 -46.65 -18.84 -12.25
CA PHE A 10 -46.58 -19.45 -10.92
C PHE A 10 -46.83 -20.97 -10.97
N LEU A 11 -47.86 -21.41 -11.68
CA LEU A 11 -48.17 -22.83 -11.85
C LEU A 11 -47.07 -23.55 -12.64
N TRP A 12 -46.51 -22.91 -13.66
CA TRP A 12 -45.39 -23.45 -14.43
C TRP A 12 -44.13 -23.64 -13.57
N GLY A 13 -43.79 -22.64 -12.75
CA GLY A 13 -42.69 -22.75 -11.79
C GLY A 13 -42.88 -23.88 -10.78
N ASN A 14 -44.11 -24.10 -10.32
CA ASN A 14 -44.43 -25.15 -9.34
C ASN A 14 -44.34 -26.56 -9.95
N MET A 15 -44.80 -26.74 -11.20
CA MET A 15 -44.66 -28.00 -11.94
C MET A 15 -43.19 -28.30 -12.29
N LEU A 16 -42.39 -27.26 -12.55
CA LEU A 16 -40.95 -27.41 -12.79
C LEU A 16 -40.21 -27.84 -11.52
N LEU A 17 -40.50 -27.22 -10.36
CA LEU A 17 -39.92 -27.60 -9.08
C LEU A 17 -40.25 -29.04 -8.70
N GLN A 18 -41.50 -29.48 -8.91
CA GLN A 18 -41.90 -30.87 -8.66
C GLN A 18 -41.10 -31.86 -9.50
N LYS A 19 -40.91 -31.57 -10.80
CA LYS A 19 -40.09 -32.43 -11.68
C LYS A 19 -38.63 -32.50 -11.27
N ILE A 20 -38.06 -31.39 -10.79
CA ILE A 20 -36.70 -31.36 -10.26
C ILE A 20 -36.63 -32.20 -8.98
N GLY A 21 -37.57 -32.02 -8.05
CA GLY A 21 -37.64 -32.79 -6.80
C GLY A 21 -37.80 -34.30 -7.02
N GLU A 22 -38.65 -34.71 -7.96
CA GLU A 22 -38.77 -36.11 -8.36
C GLU A 22 -37.47 -36.68 -8.96
N THR A 23 -36.76 -35.88 -9.75
CA THR A 23 -35.50 -36.31 -10.37
C THR A 23 -34.41 -36.49 -9.31
N VAL A 24 -34.36 -35.58 -8.32
CA VAL A 24 -33.41 -35.64 -7.21
C VAL A 24 -33.66 -36.86 -6.31
N THR A 25 -34.93 -37.17 -6.04
CA THR A 25 -35.31 -38.32 -5.21
C THR A 25 -35.14 -39.66 -5.93
N LYS A 26 -35.30 -39.72 -7.26
CA LYS A 26 -35.10 -40.95 -8.05
C LYS A 26 -33.63 -41.34 -8.20
N LYS A 27 -32.69 -40.39 -8.17
CA LYS A 27 -31.24 -40.65 -8.34
C LYS A 27 -30.38 -39.78 -7.41
N PRO A 28 -30.50 -39.94 -6.08
CA PRO A 28 -29.87 -39.03 -5.11
C PRO A 28 -28.33 -39.03 -5.22
N LEU A 29 -27.72 -40.20 -5.41
CA LEU A 29 -26.27 -40.34 -5.50
C LEU A 29 -25.69 -39.63 -6.73
N ALA A 30 -26.36 -39.72 -7.89
CA ALA A 30 -25.92 -39.04 -9.12
C ALA A 30 -25.98 -37.51 -8.98
N ILE A 31 -26.99 -36.99 -8.27
CA ILE A 31 -27.11 -35.55 -8.01
C ILE A 31 -26.00 -35.06 -7.08
N VAL A 32 -25.73 -35.78 -5.98
CA VAL A 32 -24.66 -35.41 -5.04
C VAL A 32 -23.31 -35.37 -5.76
N VAL A 33 -23.02 -36.38 -6.59
CA VAL A 33 -21.78 -36.39 -7.39
C VAL A 33 -21.74 -35.20 -8.36
N GLY A 34 -22.84 -34.93 -9.07
CA GLY A 34 -22.92 -33.81 -10.00
C GLY A 34 -22.69 -32.44 -9.34
N VAL A 35 -23.31 -32.21 -8.18
CA VAL A 35 -23.10 -30.98 -7.41
C VAL A 35 -21.64 -30.86 -6.96
N ASN A 36 -21.05 -31.92 -6.42
CA ASN A 36 -19.64 -31.91 -6.00
C ASN A 36 -18.69 -31.60 -7.15
N VAL A 37 -18.92 -32.16 -8.34
CA VAL A 37 -18.10 -31.85 -9.52
C VAL A 37 -18.18 -30.37 -9.88
N ILE A 38 -19.38 -29.79 -9.91
CA ILE A 38 -19.58 -28.36 -10.20
C ILE A 38 -18.90 -27.50 -9.13
N THR A 39 -19.03 -27.86 -7.85
CA THR A 39 -18.37 -27.15 -6.74
C THR A 39 -16.86 -27.19 -6.87
N ILE A 40 -16.26 -28.35 -7.18
CA ILE A 40 -14.82 -28.48 -7.38
C ILE A 40 -14.36 -27.64 -8.56
N LEU A 41 -15.13 -27.60 -9.66
CA LEU A 41 -14.81 -26.75 -10.81
C LEU A 41 -14.84 -25.26 -10.47
N MET A 42 -15.81 -24.81 -9.67
CA MET A 42 -15.87 -23.42 -9.19
C MET A 42 -14.67 -23.08 -8.28
N VAL A 43 -14.34 -23.97 -7.34
CA VAL A 43 -13.18 -23.78 -6.45
C VAL A 43 -11.87 -23.80 -7.24
N ALA A 44 -11.76 -24.66 -8.26
CA ALA A 44 -10.61 -24.69 -9.14
C ALA A 44 -10.43 -23.37 -9.91
N GLN A 45 -11.51 -22.72 -10.33
CA GLN A 45 -11.42 -21.39 -10.95
C GLN A 45 -10.89 -20.33 -9.98
N LEU A 46 -11.28 -20.37 -8.70
CA LEU A 46 -10.74 -19.48 -7.67
C LEU A 46 -9.24 -19.73 -7.39
N ALA A 47 -8.79 -20.98 -7.48
CA ALA A 47 -7.38 -21.33 -7.28
C ALA A 47 -6.51 -20.99 -8.50
N LEU A 48 -7.04 -21.15 -9.71
CA LEU A 48 -6.34 -20.90 -10.98
C LEU A 48 -6.39 -19.43 -11.40
N ASN A 49 -7.40 -18.69 -10.95
CA ASN A 49 -7.54 -17.26 -11.17
C ASN A 49 -7.92 -16.58 -9.84
N PRO A 50 -6.99 -16.50 -8.88
CA PRO A 50 -7.24 -15.82 -7.62
C PRO A 50 -7.63 -14.37 -7.93
N GLN A 51 -8.82 -13.95 -7.51
CA GLN A 51 -9.17 -12.54 -7.53
C GLN A 51 -8.34 -11.86 -6.45
N ASP A 52 -7.57 -10.84 -6.82
CA ASP A 52 -6.85 -10.01 -5.86
C ASP A 52 -7.86 -9.45 -4.85
N GLY A 53 -7.75 -9.89 -3.59
CA GLY A 53 -8.62 -9.47 -2.49
C GLY A 53 -8.39 -8.03 -2.05
N THR A 54 -7.50 -7.30 -2.72
CA THR A 54 -7.29 -5.88 -2.50
C THR A 54 -8.43 -5.12 -3.18
N VAL A 55 -9.37 -4.63 -2.38
CA VAL A 55 -10.29 -3.57 -2.83
C VAL A 55 -9.43 -2.34 -3.12
N SER A 56 -8.96 -2.22 -4.36
CA SER A 56 -8.27 -1.02 -4.83
C SER A 56 -9.22 0.17 -4.67
N GLN A 57 -8.71 1.34 -4.27
CA GLN A 57 -9.51 2.56 -4.16
C GLN A 57 -10.27 2.88 -5.46
N SER A 58 -9.77 2.40 -6.61
CA SER A 58 -10.44 2.50 -7.90
C SER A 58 -11.80 1.80 -7.97
N SER A 59 -12.05 0.74 -7.18
CA SER A 59 -13.38 0.10 -7.10
C SER A 59 -14.45 0.97 -6.44
N PHE A 60 -14.07 2.05 -5.75
CA PHE A 60 -15.01 3.03 -5.20
C PHE A 60 -15.20 4.25 -6.11
N LEU A 61 -14.48 4.34 -7.23
CA LEU A 61 -14.59 5.46 -8.14
C LEU A 61 -15.68 5.18 -9.18
N PRO A 62 -16.69 6.08 -9.31
CA PRO A 62 -17.75 5.92 -10.31
C PRO A 62 -17.21 6.16 -11.72
N ASP A 63 -17.62 5.30 -12.66
CA ASP A 63 -17.23 5.38 -14.07
C ASP A 63 -17.74 6.68 -14.71
N ASN A 64 -16.86 7.68 -14.84
CA ASN A 64 -17.16 8.96 -15.46
C ASN A 64 -15.91 9.59 -16.10
N GLU A 65 -16.13 10.58 -16.97
CA GLU A 65 -15.07 11.21 -17.79
C GLU A 65 -13.95 11.85 -16.95
N ALA A 66 -14.24 12.36 -15.75
CA ALA A 66 -13.23 12.93 -14.86
C ALA A 66 -12.35 11.85 -14.22
N ILE A 67 -12.92 10.69 -13.87
CA ILE A 67 -12.15 9.53 -13.36
C ILE A 67 -11.32 8.91 -14.48
N SER A 68 -11.89 8.75 -15.68
CA SER A 68 -11.15 8.23 -16.84
C SER A 68 -10.00 9.16 -17.25
N ALA A 69 -10.16 10.48 -17.13
CA ALA A 69 -9.06 11.43 -17.33
C ALA A 69 -8.01 11.33 -16.21
N LEU A 70 -8.39 11.11 -14.96
CA LEU A 70 -7.45 10.88 -13.85
C LEU A 70 -6.69 9.55 -14.00
N GLU A 71 -7.35 8.51 -14.51
CA GLU A 71 -6.74 7.22 -14.82
C GLU A 71 -5.78 7.32 -16.01
N ASP A 72 -6.18 8.00 -17.11
CA ASP A 72 -5.30 8.22 -18.27
C ASP A 72 -4.11 9.16 -17.95
N ILE A 73 -4.25 10.02 -16.93
CA ILE A 73 -3.14 10.78 -16.34
C ILE A 73 -2.28 9.88 -15.45
N GLY A 74 -2.86 9.06 -14.58
CA GLY A 74 -2.10 8.15 -13.71
C GLY A 74 -1.36 7.04 -14.46
N ASP A 75 -1.86 6.62 -15.62
CA ASP A 75 -1.22 5.59 -16.46
C ASP A 75 -0.11 6.19 -17.36
N LYS A 76 -0.19 7.49 -17.68
CA LYS A 76 0.83 8.22 -18.48
C LYS A 76 1.89 8.96 -17.65
N PHE A 77 1.58 9.31 -16.41
CA PHE A 77 2.51 9.93 -15.48
C PHE A 77 2.68 8.94 -14.33
N VAL A 78 3.88 8.33 -14.25
CA VAL A 78 4.22 7.23 -13.35
C VAL A 78 3.57 7.39 -11.97
N THR A 79 2.93 6.33 -11.48
CA THR A 79 2.29 6.23 -10.16
C THR A 79 3.30 6.22 -9.00
N GLU A 80 4.30 7.09 -9.08
CA GLU A 80 5.31 7.30 -8.04
C GLU A 80 4.69 8.20 -6.97
N TYR A 81 4.14 7.57 -5.93
CA TYR A 81 3.65 8.30 -4.77
C TYR A 81 4.75 8.36 -3.71
N PRO A 82 5.23 9.55 -3.33
CA PRO A 82 6.10 9.68 -2.18
C PRO A 82 5.35 9.20 -0.93
N VAL A 83 6.00 8.38 -0.12
CA VAL A 83 5.46 7.91 1.15
C VAL A 83 6.05 8.74 2.27
N ASP A 84 5.20 9.53 2.94
CA ASP A 84 5.61 10.34 4.08
C ASP A 84 5.55 9.52 5.38
N ILE A 85 6.68 9.43 6.08
CA ILE A 85 6.76 8.81 7.41
C ILE A 85 6.86 9.91 8.46
N LEU A 86 5.86 10.00 9.35
CA LEU A 86 5.86 10.94 10.46
C LEU A 86 6.49 10.28 11.71
N VAL A 87 7.61 10.83 12.16
CA VAL A 87 8.32 10.37 13.36
C VAL A 87 8.07 11.34 14.51
N TYR A 88 7.74 10.79 15.69
CA TYR A 88 7.50 11.56 16.91
C TYR A 88 8.43 11.09 18.03
N SER A 89 9.02 12.04 18.76
CA SER A 89 9.85 11.76 19.93
C SER A 89 9.04 11.81 21.22
N ASN A 90 9.17 10.79 22.06
CA ASN A 90 8.51 10.73 23.38
C ASN A 90 8.90 11.89 24.29
N ASN A 91 10.06 12.50 24.06
CA ASN A 91 10.56 13.64 24.83
C ASN A 91 10.14 14.99 24.21
N ASN A 92 9.22 14.98 23.24
CA ASN A 92 8.74 16.14 22.47
C ASN A 92 9.85 16.92 21.75
N ASP A 93 11.01 16.31 21.55
CA ASP A 93 12.16 16.91 20.89
C ASP A 93 12.77 15.92 19.92
N ILE A 94 12.73 16.28 18.64
CA ILE A 94 13.23 15.45 17.53
C ILE A 94 14.63 15.89 17.09
N LEU A 95 15.15 17.01 17.62
CA LEU A 95 16.47 17.57 17.27
C LEU A 95 17.54 17.15 18.29
N THR A 96 17.52 15.89 18.68
CA THR A 96 18.46 15.26 19.63
C THR A 96 19.25 14.16 18.95
N SER A 97 20.33 13.76 19.60
CA SER A 97 21.25 12.78 19.05
C SER A 97 20.58 11.42 18.94
N ASP A 98 19.93 11.01 20.01
CA ASP A 98 19.19 9.74 20.07
C ASP A 98 18.10 9.71 19.00
N ALA A 99 17.34 10.80 18.82
CA ALA A 99 16.29 10.87 17.80
C ALA A 99 16.85 10.75 16.37
N PHE A 100 17.99 11.38 16.09
CA PHE A 100 18.63 11.29 14.77
C PHE A 100 19.22 9.91 14.51
N VAL A 101 19.79 9.27 15.52
CA VAL A 101 20.25 7.88 15.44
C VAL A 101 19.08 6.95 15.17
N GLU A 102 17.97 7.07 15.90
CA GLU A 102 16.76 6.27 15.71
C GLU A 102 16.15 6.47 14.30
N ILE A 103 16.11 7.71 13.80
CA ILE A 103 15.65 8.00 12.43
C ILE A 103 16.54 7.29 11.40
N LEU A 104 17.86 7.35 11.55
CA LEU A 104 18.79 6.68 10.63
C LEU A 104 18.70 5.15 10.73
N GLU A 105 18.38 4.59 11.91
CA GLU A 105 18.12 3.16 12.05
C GLU A 105 16.85 2.73 11.31
N ILE A 106 15.80 3.56 11.32
CA ILE A 106 14.61 3.34 10.51
C ILE A 106 14.96 3.37 9.02
N GLU A 107 15.73 4.35 8.56
CA GLU A 107 16.16 4.45 7.15
C GLU A 107 16.96 3.21 6.72
N ILE A 108 17.95 2.80 7.52
CA ILE A 108 18.75 1.59 7.25
C ILE A 108 17.85 0.36 7.18
N ALA A 109 16.92 0.19 8.13
CA ALA A 109 16.00 -0.94 8.13
C ALA A 109 15.05 -0.96 6.91
N LEU A 110 14.66 0.22 6.40
CA LEU A 110 13.86 0.33 5.17
C LEU A 110 14.68 -0.05 3.93
N ILE A 111 15.94 0.39 3.86
CA ILE A 111 16.85 0.09 2.73
C ILE A 111 17.28 -1.38 2.73
N GLU A 112 17.45 -1.99 3.89
CA GLU A 112 17.79 -3.42 4.03
C GLU A 112 16.57 -4.33 3.77
N ASN A 113 15.35 -3.78 3.77
CA ASN A 113 14.15 -4.53 3.47
C ASN A 113 14.02 -4.79 1.97
N GLU A 114 14.09 -6.06 1.55
CA GLU A 114 14.02 -6.46 0.14
C GLU A 114 12.74 -5.95 -0.57
N LEU A 115 11.60 -5.89 0.10
CA LEU A 115 10.36 -5.42 -0.52
C LEU A 115 10.42 -3.91 -0.77
N VAL A 116 10.97 -3.14 0.16
CA VAL A 116 11.10 -1.69 0.00
C VAL A 116 12.19 -1.37 -1.03
N ALA A 117 13.37 -1.97 -0.91
CA ALA A 117 14.50 -1.74 -1.81
C ALA A 117 14.18 -2.07 -3.27
N ASN A 118 13.51 -3.21 -3.53
CA ASN A 118 13.17 -3.63 -4.89
C ASN A 118 12.06 -2.77 -5.53
N ASN A 119 11.25 -2.08 -4.72
CA ASN A 119 10.19 -1.19 -5.19
C ASN A 119 10.56 0.30 -5.09
N SER A 120 11.80 0.61 -4.72
CA SER A 120 12.34 1.97 -4.73
C SER A 120 12.57 2.45 -6.16
N LEU A 121 12.51 3.77 -6.39
CA LEU A 121 12.76 4.38 -7.70
C LEU A 121 14.15 4.02 -8.25
N THR A 122 15.13 3.95 -7.36
CA THR A 122 16.52 3.65 -7.58
C THR A 122 16.88 2.35 -6.86
N SER A 123 16.37 1.21 -7.35
CA SER A 123 16.61 -0.10 -6.71
C SER A 123 18.08 -0.50 -6.54
N SER A 124 18.99 0.04 -7.37
CA SER A 124 20.44 -0.15 -7.22
C SER A 124 21.05 0.65 -6.08
N ASN A 125 20.37 1.68 -5.61
CA ASN A 125 20.78 2.51 -4.47
C ASN A 125 19.56 3.17 -3.80
N PRO A 126 18.73 2.40 -3.07
CA PRO A 126 17.48 2.90 -2.48
C PRO A 126 17.71 4.01 -1.43
N SER A 127 18.95 4.18 -0.94
CA SER A 127 19.30 5.26 0.00
C SER A 127 19.09 6.66 -0.56
N THR A 128 19.09 6.83 -1.88
CA THR A 128 18.85 8.15 -2.50
C THR A 128 17.38 8.53 -2.56
N ASP A 129 16.48 7.58 -2.34
CA ASP A 129 15.04 7.77 -2.48
C ASP A 129 14.38 8.04 -1.13
N ILE A 130 15.10 7.83 -0.02
CA ILE A 130 14.66 8.12 1.34
C ILE A 130 15.40 9.38 1.81
N VAL A 131 14.66 10.35 2.32
CA VAL A 131 15.23 11.61 2.81
C VAL A 131 14.60 12.00 4.14
N ALA A 132 15.43 12.22 5.15
CA ALA A 132 15.01 12.75 6.44
C ALA A 132 15.90 13.93 6.89
N ILE A 133 15.55 14.49 8.05
CA ILE A 133 16.26 15.64 8.65
C ILE A 133 17.76 15.33 8.85
N PRO A 134 18.17 14.16 9.37
CA PRO A 134 19.60 13.84 9.55
C PRO A 134 20.40 13.90 8.24
N ASN A 135 19.82 13.49 7.10
CA ASN A 135 20.49 13.52 5.79
C ASN A 135 20.73 14.97 5.34
N TYR A 136 19.75 15.87 5.51
CA TYR A 136 19.91 17.29 5.19
C TYR A 136 20.97 17.99 6.03
N LEU A 137 21.17 17.52 7.26
CA LEU A 137 22.12 18.11 8.21
C LEU A 137 23.51 17.47 8.14
N ALA A 138 23.68 16.37 7.41
CA ALA A 138 24.96 15.65 7.27
C ALA A 138 26.14 16.57 6.91
N PRO A 139 26.03 17.53 5.95
CA PRO A 139 27.14 18.43 5.62
C PRO A 139 27.57 19.36 6.77
N PHE A 140 26.70 19.63 7.73
CA PHE A 140 26.98 20.50 8.88
C PHE A 140 27.64 19.76 10.04
N VAL A 141 27.63 18.42 10.00
CA VAL A 141 28.28 17.55 10.98
C VAL A 141 29.48 16.80 10.41
N GLU A 142 29.93 17.19 9.22
CA GLU A 142 31.05 16.55 8.50
C GLU A 142 30.76 15.09 8.13
N GLY A 143 29.49 14.74 7.94
CA GLY A 143 29.04 13.41 7.51
C GLY A 143 28.58 13.37 6.05
N ASP A 144 28.50 12.15 5.51
CA ASP A 144 27.99 11.86 4.18
C ASP A 144 26.61 11.20 4.28
N ALA A 145 25.60 11.80 3.63
CA ALA A 145 24.24 11.24 3.59
C ALA A 145 24.14 9.94 2.78
N SER A 146 25.16 9.63 1.97
CA SER A 146 25.25 8.38 1.20
C SER A 146 25.73 7.19 2.04
N ASP A 147 26.37 7.45 3.18
CA ASP A 147 26.88 6.44 4.11
C ASP A 147 26.11 6.53 5.43
N LEU A 148 24.90 5.97 5.44
CA LEU A 148 24.01 6.00 6.60
C LEU A 148 24.65 5.37 7.86
N PRO A 149 25.38 4.23 7.79
CA PRO A 149 26.10 3.70 8.94
C PRO A 149 27.11 4.68 9.53
N GLN A 150 27.94 5.31 8.70
CA GLN A 150 28.89 6.32 9.17
C GLN A 150 28.15 7.55 9.75
N LEU A 151 27.10 8.01 9.08
CA LEU A 151 26.34 9.17 9.53
C LEU A 151 25.67 8.92 10.88
N LYS A 152 25.19 7.70 11.12
CA LYS A 152 24.66 7.26 12.42
C LYS A 152 25.71 7.37 13.51
N ASP A 153 26.92 6.85 13.27
CA ASP A 153 28.02 6.92 14.23
C ASP A 153 28.44 8.37 14.51
N ILE A 154 28.46 9.22 13.48
CA ILE A 154 28.73 10.66 13.63
C ILE A 154 27.68 11.29 14.54
N TYR A 155 26.38 11.04 14.32
CA TYR A 155 25.36 11.63 15.17
C TYR A 155 25.45 11.11 16.60
N ALA A 156 25.64 9.80 16.81
CA ALA A 156 25.78 9.20 18.14
C ALA A 156 26.91 9.84 18.98
N ASP A 157 28.00 10.27 18.34
CA ASP A 157 29.11 10.95 19.01
C ASP A 157 28.85 12.46 19.27
N LYS A 158 27.81 13.06 18.68
CA LYS A 158 27.55 14.51 18.73
C LYS A 158 26.55 14.85 19.82
N THR A 159 26.71 16.05 20.38
CA THR A 159 25.79 16.59 21.37
C THR A 159 24.56 17.23 20.72
N ASP A 160 23.43 17.19 21.41
CA ASP A 160 22.17 17.84 21.00
C ASP A 160 22.37 19.33 20.66
N HIS A 161 23.24 20.01 21.41
CA HIS A 161 23.58 21.40 21.15
C HIS A 161 24.20 21.59 19.75
N ARG A 162 25.06 20.66 19.30
CA ARG A 162 25.68 20.73 17.97
C ARG A 162 24.64 20.47 16.87
N GLN A 163 23.70 19.57 17.06
CA GLN A 163 22.62 19.29 16.10
C GLN A 163 21.66 20.47 15.96
N ARG A 164 21.25 21.08 17.08
CA ARG A 164 20.43 22.31 17.07
C ARG A 164 21.13 23.46 16.36
N LYS A 165 22.45 23.58 16.54
CA LYS A 165 23.26 24.56 15.82
C LYS A 165 23.30 24.26 14.32
N SER A 166 23.43 23.00 13.92
CA SER A 166 23.35 22.60 12.50
C SER A 166 21.98 22.91 11.90
N PHE A 167 20.89 22.58 12.61
CA PHE A 167 19.53 22.86 12.17
C PHE A 167 19.25 24.36 12.02
N THR A 168 19.67 25.18 12.98
CA THR A 168 19.53 26.64 12.90
C THR A 168 20.38 27.24 11.78
N CYS A 169 21.57 26.70 11.53
CA CYS A 169 22.42 27.12 10.41
C CYS A 169 21.78 26.78 9.06
N TRP A 170 21.24 25.58 8.90
CA TRP A 170 20.50 25.14 7.73
C TRP A 170 19.24 25.99 7.50
N SER A 171 18.43 26.20 8.53
CA SER A 171 17.20 27.00 8.46
C SER A 171 17.48 28.44 8.00
N ARG A 172 18.57 29.04 8.49
CA ARG A 172 19.00 30.39 8.06
C ARG A 172 19.42 30.44 6.60
N ASN A 173 20.05 29.38 6.08
CA ASN A 173 20.45 29.31 4.68
C ASN A 173 19.26 29.11 3.73
N GLN A 174 18.20 28.43 4.18
CA GLN A 174 16.93 28.24 3.44
C GLN A 174 16.08 29.53 3.40
N HIS A 175 16.20 30.37 4.42
CA HIS A 175 15.47 31.64 4.53
C HIS A 175 16.42 32.82 4.78
N PRO A 176 17.21 33.24 3.78
CA PRO A 176 18.26 34.25 3.95
C PRO A 176 17.75 35.66 4.32
N TRP A 177 16.43 35.89 4.27
CA TRP A 177 15.81 37.22 4.47
C TRP A 177 15.06 37.40 5.81
N ARG A 178 15.08 36.41 6.72
CA ARG A 178 14.53 36.63 8.07
C ARG A 178 15.66 37.09 9.01
N ILE A 179 15.75 38.41 9.15
CA ILE A 179 16.43 39.12 10.25
C ILE A 179 15.43 39.29 11.40
#